data_AF-A0A7C2NYA1-F1
#
_entry.id   AF-A0A7C2NYA1-F1
#
_cell.length_a   1.000
_cell.length_b   1.000
_cell.length_c   1.000
_cell.angle_alpha   90.00
_cell.angle_beta   90.00
_cell.angle_gamma   90.00
#
_symmetry.space_group_name_H-M   'P 1'
#
loop_
_entity.id
_entity.type
_entity.pdbx_description
1 polymer ?
#
loop_
_entity_poly.entity_id
_entity_poly.type
_entity_poly.pdbx_seq_one_letter_code
_entity_poly.pdbx_strand_id
1 'polypeptide(L)'
;MSTAPYPPFVRRDLDGFFGLFIDNLVQLLLIVVLCSNLCGMTGDSAVFLTRYILPGAAVSILLGNLFYAWQAHRLAKRENRSDVTALPYGINTPSLL
;
A
#
# COMPACT_ATOMS: atom_id res chain seq x y z
N MET A 1 -22.90 23.16 5.74
CA MET A 1 -21.80 22.19 5.58
C MET A 1 -20.60 22.73 6.36
N SER A 2 -20.08 21.95 7.31
CA SER A 2 -19.03 22.42 8.23
C SER A 2 -17.73 22.64 7.47
N THR A 3 -17.28 23.90 7.38
CA THR A 3 -16.03 24.36 6.76
C THR A 3 -14.83 24.12 7.68
N ALA A 4 -14.77 22.95 8.31
CA ALA A 4 -13.64 22.62 9.18
C ALA A 4 -12.38 22.42 8.31
N PRO A 5 -11.23 23.00 8.68
CA PRO A 5 -10.00 22.81 7.92
C PRO A 5 -9.66 21.32 7.83
N TYR A 6 -9.28 20.86 6.64
CA TYR A 6 -8.91 19.47 6.40
C TYR A 6 -7.77 19.05 7.35
N PRO A 7 -7.97 18.08 8.25
CA PRO A 7 -6.94 17.67 9.19
C PRO A 7 -5.87 16.86 8.45
N PRO A 8 -4.57 17.14 8.66
CA PRO A 8 -3.50 16.38 8.01
C PRO A 8 -3.36 14.95 8.56
N PHE A 9 -3.90 14.69 9.75
CA PHE A 9 -3.87 13.39 10.40
C PHE A 9 -5.02 13.29 11.41
N VAL A 10 -5.71 12.15 11.44
CA VAL A 10 -6.75 11.82 12.43
C VAL A 10 -6.46 10.47 13.07
N ARG A 11 -6.99 10.24 14.28
CA ARG A 11 -6.74 8.99 15.04
C ARG A 11 -7.04 7.72 14.24
N ARG A 12 -8.04 7.77 13.36
CA ARG A 12 -8.48 6.65 12.50
C ARG A 12 -7.48 6.31 11.39
N ASP A 13 -6.54 7.20 11.09
CA ASP A 13 -5.47 6.92 10.12
C ASP A 13 -4.50 5.85 10.63
N LEU A 14 -4.37 5.68 11.96
CA LEU A 14 -3.62 4.57 12.54
C LEU A 14 -4.29 3.23 12.25
N ASP A 15 -5.61 3.15 12.43
CA ASP A 15 -6.38 1.93 12.11
C ASP A 15 -6.26 1.60 10.62
N GLY A 16 -6.36 2.61 9.76
CA GLY A 16 -6.14 2.48 8.32
C GLY A 16 -4.72 2.04 7.96
N PHE A 17 -3.70 2.60 8.62
CA PHE A 17 -2.30 2.22 8.43
C PHE A 17 -2.06 0.77 8.80
N PHE A 18 -2.51 0.31 9.97
CA PHE A 18 -2.32 -1.08 10.38
C PHE A 18 -3.12 -2.05 9.52
N GLY A 19 -4.35 -1.70 9.14
CA GLY A 19 -5.14 -2.50 8.20
C GLY A 19 -4.42 -2.68 6.87
N LEU A 20 -3.90 -1.59 6.30
CA LEU A 20 -3.15 -1.62 5.05
C LEU A 20 -1.79 -2.33 5.19
N PHE A 21 -1.12 -2.17 6.32
CA PHE A 21 0.16 -2.82 6.59
C PHE A 21 0.01 -4.34 6.66
N ILE A 22 -0.99 -4.83 7.40
CA ILE A 22 -1.28 -6.26 7.52
C ILE A 22 -1.68 -6.84 6.17
N ASP A 23 -2.56 -6.16 5.43
CA ASP A 23 -2.97 -6.59 4.08
C ASP A 23 -1.76 -6.75 3.15
N ASN A 24 -0.91 -5.72 3.06
CA ASN A 24 0.29 -5.77 2.23
C ASN A 24 1.30 -6.82 2.71
N LEU A 25 1.44 -7.03 4.02
CA LEU A 25 2.31 -8.07 4.55
C LEU A 25 1.85 -9.47 4.11
N VAL A 26 0.55 -9.75 4.18
CA VAL A 26 -0.02 -11.01 3.71
C VAL A 26 0.23 -11.19 2.21
N GLN A 27 0.06 -10.15 1.41
CA GLN A 27 0.35 -10.21 -0.03
C GLN A 27 1.82 -10.45 -0.35
N LEU A 28 2.75 -9.84 0.40
CA LEU A 28 4.19 -10.10 0.25
C LEU A 28 4.54 -11.55 0.59
N LEU A 29 3.97 -12.10 1.66
CA LEU A 29 4.15 -13.52 2.01
C LEU A 29 3.58 -14.44 0.92
N LEU A 30 2.43 -14.07 0.34
CA LEU A 30 1.81 -14.82 -0.74
C LEU A 30 2.70 -14.83 -1.99
N ILE A 31 3.32 -13.69 -2.34
CA ILE A 31 4.33 -13.62 -3.41
C ILE A 31 5.49 -14.57 -3.13
N VAL A 32 6.00 -14.62 -1.90
CA VAL A 32 7.10 -15.54 -1.54
C VAL A 32 6.69 -16.98 -1.78
N VAL A 33 5.49 -17.38 -1.33
CA VAL A 33 4.99 -18.74 -1.47
C VAL A 33 4.75 -19.10 -2.95
N LEU A 34 4.11 -18.22 -3.72
CA LEU A 34 3.82 -18.48 -5.13
C LEU A 34 5.13 -18.53 -5.96
N CYS A 35 6.03 -17.55 -5.79
CA CYS A 35 7.28 -17.53 -6.54
C CYS A 35 8.18 -18.72 -6.20
N SER A 36 8.23 -19.13 -4.93
CA SER A 36 9.06 -20.27 -4.51
C SER A 36 8.48 -21.60 -5.01
N ASN A 37 7.16 -21.82 -4.89
CA ASN A 37 6.55 -23.12 -5.19
C ASN A 37 6.15 -23.28 -6.66
N LEU A 38 5.66 -22.23 -7.33
CA LEU A 38 5.14 -22.32 -8.70
C LEU A 38 6.16 -21.87 -9.74
N CYS A 39 6.99 -20.86 -9.41
CA CYS A 39 7.99 -20.34 -10.34
C CYS A 39 9.38 -20.98 -10.12
N GLY A 40 9.52 -21.91 -9.17
CA GLY A 40 10.78 -22.59 -8.89
C GLY A 40 11.90 -21.65 -8.44
N MET A 41 11.58 -20.48 -7.87
CA MET A 41 12.55 -19.49 -7.40
C MET A 41 13.17 -19.91 -6.06
N THR A 42 13.76 -21.11 -6.04
CA THR A 42 14.45 -21.71 -4.89
C THR A 42 15.96 -21.82 -5.17
N GLY A 43 16.77 -22.01 -4.12
CA GLY A 43 18.23 -22.07 -4.24
C GLY A 43 18.84 -20.74 -4.71
N ASP A 44 19.71 -20.79 -5.72
CA ASP A 44 20.43 -19.62 -6.25
C ASP A 44 19.49 -18.54 -6.79
N SER A 45 18.32 -18.93 -7.32
CA SER A 45 17.31 -18.01 -7.87
C SER A 45 16.51 -17.27 -6.79
N ALA A 46 16.58 -17.69 -5.52
CA ALA A 46 15.90 -16.99 -4.42
C ALA A 46 16.46 -15.58 -4.17
N VAL A 47 17.65 -15.28 -4.70
CA VAL A 47 18.24 -13.93 -4.69
C VAL A 47 17.35 -12.94 -5.44
N PHE A 48 16.67 -13.36 -6.51
CA PHE A 48 15.77 -12.47 -7.25
C PHE A 48 14.59 -12.02 -6.39
N LEU A 49 14.03 -12.95 -5.62
CA LEU A 49 12.93 -12.69 -4.72
C LEU A 49 13.34 -11.75 -3.58
N THR A 50 14.46 -12.03 -2.92
CA THR A 50 14.90 -11.32 -1.72
C THR A 50 15.59 -9.99 -1.99
N ARG A 51 16.33 -9.84 -3.11
CA ARG A 51 17.03 -8.59 -3.45
C ARG A 51 16.26 -7.65 -4.36
N TYR A 52 15.33 -8.14 -5.17
CA TYR A 52 14.69 -7.32 -6.19
C TYR A 52 13.17 -7.24 -5.99
N ILE A 53 12.49 -8.38 -5.89
CA ILE A 53 11.03 -8.41 -5.83
C ILE A 53 10.52 -7.83 -4.50
N LEU A 54 10.93 -8.41 -3.36
CA LEU A 54 10.45 -7.95 -2.05
C LEU A 54 10.85 -6.50 -1.75
N PRO A 55 12.10 -6.06 -1.96
CA PRO A 55 12.46 -4.67 -1.73
C PRO A 55 11.76 -3.72 -2.70
N GLY A 56 11.63 -4.09 -3.98
CA GLY A 56 10.91 -3.30 -4.98
C GLY A 56 9.44 -3.13 -4.64
N ALA A 57 8.79 -4.19 -4.19
CA ALA A 57 7.41 -4.17 -3.72
C ALA A 57 7.24 -3.31 -2.45
N ALA A 58 8.14 -3.45 -1.48
CA ALA A 58 8.09 -2.64 -0.26
C ALA A 58 8.23 -1.13 -0.58
N VAL A 59 9.17 -0.77 -1.45
CA VAL A 59 9.38 0.61 -1.88
C VAL A 59 8.19 1.13 -2.67
N SER A 60 7.62 0.34 -3.59
CA SER A 60 6.44 0.75 -4.37
C SER A 60 5.24 1.01 -3.47
N ILE A 61 4.99 0.12 -2.49
CA ILE A 61 3.90 0.27 -1.52
C ILE A 61 4.06 1.56 -0.72
N LEU A 62 5.27 1.81 -0.21
CA LEU A 62 5.55 3.03 0.56
C LEU A 62 5.33 4.30 -0.27
N LEU A 63 5.96 4.37 -1.45
CA LEU A 63 5.87 5.55 -2.32
C LEU A 63 4.46 5.78 -2.86
N GLY A 64 3.74 4.71 -3.21
CA GLY A 64 2.37 4.79 -3.69
C GLY A 64 1.41 5.34 -2.63
N ASN A 65 1.55 4.92 -1.37
CA ASN A 65 0.73 5.45 -0.28
C ASN A 65 1.04 6.90 0.06
N LEU A 66 2.32 7.29 0.05
CA LEU A 66 2.71 8.70 0.20
C LEU A 66 2.13 9.57 -0.92
N PHE A 67 2.16 9.06 -2.16
CA PHE A 67 1.60 9.74 -3.31
C PHE A 67 0.08 9.91 -3.22
N TYR A 68 -0.67 8.87 -2.84
CA TYR A 68 -2.11 8.98 -2.65
C TYR A 68 -2.51 9.83 -1.44
N ALA A 69 -1.74 9.80 -0.35
CA ALA A 69 -1.93 10.71 0.77
C ALA A 69 -1.75 12.18 0.33
N TRP A 70 -0.71 12.47 -0.45
CA TRP A 70 -0.50 13.81 -1.02
C TRP A 70 -1.63 14.22 -1.97
N GLN A 71 -2.11 13.31 -2.83
CA GLN A 71 -3.25 13.59 -3.72
C GLN A 71 -4.52 13.90 -2.94
N ALA A 72 -4.81 13.16 -1.86
CA ALA A 72 -5.97 13.41 -1.01
C ALA A 72 -5.93 14.83 -0.41
N HIS A 73 -4.77 15.25 0.12
CA HIS A 73 -4.58 16.60 0.63
C HIS A 73 -4.76 17.67 -0.45
N ARG A 74 -4.19 17.44 -1.65
CA ARG A 74 -4.32 18.36 -2.78
C ARG A 74 -5.76 18.48 -3.25
N LEU A 75 -6.51 17.37 -3.28
CA LEU A 75 -7.92 17.34 -3.66
C LEU A 75 -8.80 18.02 -2.62
N ALA A 76 -8.59 17.73 -1.33
CA ALA A 76 -9.30 18.37 -0.22
C ALA A 76 -9.18 19.90 -0.29
N LYS A 77 -7.98 20.41 -0.55
CA LYS A 77 -7.73 21.85 -0.71
C LYS A 77 -8.39 22.44 -1.96
N ARG A 78 -8.43 21.71 -3.07
CA ARG A 78 -9.05 22.16 -4.33
C ARG A 78 -10.56 22.24 -4.26
N GLU A 79 -11.19 21.21 -3.68
CA GLU A 79 -12.65 21.10 -3.58
C GLU A 79 -13.21 21.76 -2.32
N ASN A 80 -12.35 22.29 -1.45
CA ASN A 80 -12.72 22.88 -0.16
C ASN A 80 -13.56 21.91 0.70
N ARG A 81 -13.12 20.65 0.72
CA ARG A 81 -13.80 19.51 1.36
C ARG A 81 -13.00 18.98 2.54
N SER A 82 -13.70 18.62 3.61
CA SER A 82 -13.08 18.05 4.83
C SER A 82 -13.22 16.52 4.93
N ASP A 83 -13.87 15.88 3.96
CA ASP A 83 -14.27 14.46 3.95
C ASP A 83 -13.50 13.61 2.92
N VAL A 84 -12.34 14.09 2.46
CA VAL A 84 -11.50 13.38 1.48
C VAL A 84 -10.58 12.40 2.19
N THR A 85 -10.56 11.14 1.72
CA THR A 85 -9.68 10.09 2.25
C THR A 85 -8.74 9.61 1.16
N ALA A 86 -7.49 9.32 1.51
CA ALA A 86 -6.54 8.71 0.59
C ALA A 86 -6.98 7.29 0.19
N LEU A 87 -6.81 6.95 -1.07
CA LEU A 87 -6.98 5.57 -1.51
C LEU A 87 -5.83 4.72 -0.97
N PRO A 88 -6.09 3.49 -0.50
CA PRO A 88 -5.02 2.57 -0.13
C PRO A 88 -4.27 2.12 -1.38
N TYR A 89 -2.95 2.26 -1.36
CA TYR A 89 -2.08 1.67 -2.38
C TYR A 89 -1.50 0.36 -1.84
N GLY A 90 -1.55 -0.68 -2.66
CA GLY A 90 -1.02 -1.98 -2.32
C GLY A 90 -0.92 -2.85 -3.56
N ILE A 91 -0.41 -4.05 -3.35
CA ILE A 91 -0.55 -5.10 -4.36
C ILE A 91 -2.06 -5.44 -4.41
N ASN A 92 -2.56 -5.80 -5.59
CA ASN A 92 -3.94 -6.24 -5.70
C ASN A 92 -3.91 -7.57 -6.44
N THR A 93 -4.47 -8.61 -5.81
CA THR A 93 -4.71 -9.91 -6.43
C THR A 93 -6.20 -10.10 -6.68
N PRO A 94 -6.86 -9.30 -7.57
CA PRO A 94 -8.28 -9.47 -7.85
C PRO A 94 -8.56 -10.69 -8.73
N SER A 95 -7.53 -11.44 -9.16
CA SER A 95 -7.64 -12.52 -10.16
C SER A 95 -7.14 -13.89 -9.67
N LEU A 96 -6.76 -14.03 -8.40
CA LEU A 96 -6.28 -15.30 -7.83
C LEU A 96 -7.35 -16.03 -6.99
N LEU A 97 -8.58 -15.52 -6.95
CA LEU A 97 -9.76 -16.17 -6.38
C LEU A 97 -10.85 -16.28 -7.46
#